data_AF-A0A3C0IPQ2-F1
#
_entry.id   AF-A0A3C0IPQ2-F1
#
_cell.length_a   1.000
_cell.length_b   1.000
_cell.length_c   1.000
_cell.angle_alpha   90.00
_cell.angle_beta   90.00
_cell.angle_gamma   90.00
#
_symmetry.space_group_name_H-M   'P 1'
#
loop_
_entity.id
_entity.type
_entity.pdbx_description
1 polymer ?
#
loop_
_entity_poly.entity_id
_entity_poly.type
_entity_poly.pdbx_seq_one_letter_code
_entity_poly.pdbx_strand_id
1 'polypeptide(L)'
;RISFVIDENRIAPSGPKELYVIVYNPEGQVVSTPGTSGNFNTRDDGQKTYTSKVQVNYEQGKITPVSFDWKQESRYATGQYKIEIYHNGYKIGEGYKTLKKGGLFS
;
A
#
# COMPACT_ATOMS: atom_id res chain seq x y z
N ARG A 1 -6.09 10.03 -2.41
CA ARG A 1 -5.41 9.23 -3.45
C ARG A 1 -3.93 9.07 -3.11
N ILE A 2 -3.48 7.84 -2.90
CA ILE A 2 -2.06 7.49 -2.76
C ILE A 2 -1.65 6.83 -4.07
N SER A 3 -0.54 7.29 -4.65
CA SER A 3 0.01 6.75 -5.90
C SER A 3 1.46 6.37 -5.66
N PHE A 4 1.83 5.18 -6.10
CA PHE A 4 3.18 4.65 -6.05
C PHE A 4 3.48 3.89 -7.35
N VAL A 5 4.76 3.61 -7.58
CA VAL A 5 5.22 2.83 -8.73
C VAL A 5 5.81 1.51 -8.24
N ILE A 6 5.51 0.44 -8.95
CA ILE A 6 6.24 -0.82 -8.82
C ILE A 6 7.36 -0.77 -9.84
N ASP A 7 8.60 -0.94 -9.38
CA ASP A 7 9.78 -0.97 -10.23
C ASP A 7 9.75 -2.13 -11.23
N GLU A 8 10.61 -2.05 -12.26
CA GLU A 8 10.69 -3.12 -13.25
C GLU A 8 11.05 -4.46 -12.61
N ASN A 9 10.20 -5.47 -12.80
CA ASN A 9 10.51 -6.84 -12.40
C ASN A 9 10.46 -7.77 -13.61
N ARG A 10 11.63 -8.20 -14.07
CA ARG A 10 11.78 -9.10 -15.22
C ARG A 10 11.51 -10.56 -14.89
N ILE A 11 11.28 -10.91 -13.63
CA ILE A 11 11.07 -12.29 -13.17
C ILE A 11 9.56 -12.58 -13.04
N ALA A 12 8.77 -11.61 -12.57
CA ALA A 12 7.34 -11.79 -12.37
C ALA A 12 6.60 -11.89 -13.72
N PRO A 13 5.74 -12.90 -13.94
CA PRO A 13 4.96 -13.01 -15.18
C PRO A 13 3.86 -11.95 -15.22
N SER A 14 3.56 -11.44 -16.41
CA SER A 14 2.44 -10.53 -16.66
C SER A 14 1.08 -11.12 -16.22
N GLY A 15 0.11 -10.24 -15.97
CA GLY A 15 -1.27 -10.58 -15.67
C GLY A 15 -1.80 -9.99 -14.37
N PRO A 16 -3.04 -10.32 -13.99
CA PRO A 16 -3.67 -9.78 -12.79
C PRO A 16 -2.94 -10.28 -11.53
N LYS A 17 -2.45 -9.34 -10.72
CA LYS A 17 -1.81 -9.60 -9.42
C LYS A 17 -2.62 -8.96 -8.31
N GLU A 18 -2.86 -9.71 -7.24
CA GLU A 18 -3.39 -9.18 -6.00
C GLU A 18 -2.24 -8.70 -5.12
N LEU A 19 -2.26 -7.42 -4.77
CA LEU A 19 -1.28 -6.79 -3.91
C LEU A 19 -1.90 -6.49 -2.55
N TYR A 20 -1.15 -6.76 -1.50
CA TYR A 20 -1.50 -6.39 -0.13
C TYR A 20 -0.80 -5.07 0.20
N VAL A 21 -1.59 -4.08 0.60
CA VAL A 21 -1.08 -2.75 0.96
C VAL A 21 -1.17 -2.60 2.47
N ILE A 22 -0.03 -2.32 3.10
CA ILE A 22 0.05 -1.96 4.52
C ILE A 22 0.35 -0.47 4.61
N VAL A 23 -0.52 0.27 5.28
CA VAL A 23 -0.30 1.70 5.56
C VAL A 23 0.01 1.84 7.04
N TYR A 24 1.15 2.42 7.35
CA TYR A 24 1.54 2.81 8.70
C TYR A 24 1.27 4.29 8.88
N ASN A 25 0.63 4.65 9.99
CA ASN A 25 0.44 6.02 10.41
C ASN A 25 1.78 6.65 10.86
N PRO A 26 1.83 7.98 11.11
CA PRO A 26 3.03 8.65 11.60
C PRO A 26 3.54 8.16 12.96
N GLU A 27 2.73 7.45 13.72
CA GLU A 27 3.08 6.83 15.01
C GLU A 27 3.62 5.40 14.83
N GLY A 28 3.71 4.90 13.58
CA GLY A 28 4.19 3.56 13.26
C GLY A 28 3.15 2.44 13.41
N GLN A 29 1.88 2.79 13.64
CA GLN A 29 0.79 1.82 13.77
C GLN A 29 0.17 1.51 12.40
N VAL A 30 -0.20 0.24 12.17
CA VAL A 30 -0.93 -0.15 10.96
C VAL A 30 -2.32 0.46 10.99
N VAL A 31 -2.66 1.16 9.92
CA VAL A 31 -4.02 1.62 9.67
C VAL A 31 -4.87 0.42 9.31
N SER A 32 -5.88 0.14 10.14
CA SER A 32 -6.95 -0.80 9.83
C SER A 32 -8.20 -0.05 9.40
N THR A 33 -8.84 -0.49 8.32
CA THR A 33 -10.09 0.08 7.81
C THR A 33 -11.15 -1.03 7.77
N PRO A 34 -12.25 -0.90 8.53
CA PRO A 34 -13.31 -1.91 8.54
C PRO A 34 -13.76 -2.27 7.12
N GLY A 35 -13.87 -3.57 6.82
CA GLY A 35 -14.28 -4.08 5.51
C GLY A 35 -13.17 -4.20 4.46
N THR A 36 -12.02 -3.54 4.61
CA THR A 36 -10.87 -3.72 3.71
C THR A 36 -9.63 -4.30 4.37
N SER A 37 -9.46 -4.13 5.68
CA SER A 37 -8.32 -4.69 6.40
C SER A 37 -8.50 -6.17 6.70
N GLY A 38 -7.39 -6.90 6.74
CA GLY A 38 -7.36 -8.31 7.13
C GLY A 38 -5.93 -8.75 7.44
N ASN A 39 -5.73 -10.05 7.62
CA ASN A 39 -4.42 -10.62 7.87
C ASN A 39 -3.96 -11.47 6.68
N PHE A 40 -2.65 -11.50 6.46
CA PHE A 40 -2.00 -12.34 5.47
C PHE A 40 -0.68 -12.87 6.02
N ASN A 41 -0.24 -14.03 5.52
CA ASN A 41 1.05 -14.59 5.90
C ASN A 41 2.13 -14.06 4.94
N THR A 42 3.12 -13.39 5.50
CA THR A 42 4.39 -13.10 4.83
C THR A 42 5.29 -14.32 4.88
N ARG A 43 6.25 -14.39 3.95
CA ARG A 43 7.22 -15.48 3.89
C ARG A 43 8.31 -15.35 4.95
N ASP A 44 8.65 -14.12 5.32
CA ASP A 44 9.79 -13.81 6.19
C ASP A 44 9.38 -13.46 7.63
N ASP A 45 8.27 -12.74 7.80
CA ASP A 45 7.89 -12.12 9.09
C ASP A 45 6.62 -12.76 9.71
N GLY A 46 6.12 -13.86 9.15
CA GLY A 46 4.87 -14.48 9.60
C GLY A 46 3.62 -13.66 9.28
N GLN A 47 2.61 -13.70 10.16
CA GLN A 47 1.31 -13.07 9.92
C GLN A 47 1.39 -11.54 10.10
N LYS A 48 1.02 -10.77 9.06
CA LYS A 48 0.87 -9.31 9.09
C LYS A 48 -0.57 -8.89 8.82
N THR A 49 -0.94 -7.71 9.30
CA THR A 49 -2.21 -7.05 8.98
C THR A 49 -2.02 -6.11 7.80
N TYR A 50 -2.87 -6.24 6.79
CA TYR A 50 -2.93 -5.34 5.64
C TYR A 50 -4.10 -4.35 5.78
N THR A 51 -3.93 -3.14 5.25
CA THR A 51 -4.95 -2.09 5.26
C THR A 51 -5.97 -2.29 4.14
N SER A 52 -5.50 -2.66 2.94
CA SER A 52 -6.34 -2.92 1.78
C SER A 52 -5.66 -3.84 0.76
N LYS A 53 -6.44 -4.38 -0.17
CA LYS A 53 -5.94 -5.14 -1.32
C LYS A 53 -6.20 -4.38 -2.61
N VAL A 54 -5.26 -4.45 -3.54
CA VAL A 54 -5.38 -3.84 -4.86
C VAL A 54 -5.07 -4.88 -5.91
N GLN A 55 -5.98 -5.06 -6.87
CA GLN A 55 -5.70 -5.85 -8.05
C GLN A 55 -5.10 -4.95 -9.12
N VAL A 56 -3.91 -5.31 -9.61
CA VAL A 56 -3.23 -4.58 -10.69
C VAL A 56 -2.99 -5.53 -11.85
N ASN A 57 -3.12 -5.02 -13.08
CA ASN A 57 -2.68 -5.77 -14.24
C ASN A 57 -1.20 -5.49 -14.46
N TYR A 58 -0.35 -6.41 -13.97
CA TYR A 58 1.10 -6.25 -14.05
C TYR A 58 1.59 -6.60 -15.46
N GLU A 59 2.50 -5.78 -16.00
CA GLU A 59 3.22 -6.07 -17.23
C GLU A 59 4.70 -6.29 -16.92
N GLN A 60 5.21 -7.49 -17.26
CA GLN A 60 6.59 -7.88 -17.01
C GLN A 60 7.58 -6.88 -17.63
N GLY A 61 8.55 -6.46 -16.81
CA GLY A 61 9.58 -5.51 -17.23
C GLY A 61 9.10 -4.07 -17.42
N LYS A 62 7.88 -3.72 -17.00
CA LYS A 62 7.38 -2.35 -17.03
C LYS A 62 7.11 -1.81 -15.64
N ILE A 63 7.34 -0.50 -15.50
CA ILE A 63 6.90 0.25 -14.33
C ILE A 63 5.38 0.26 -14.31
N THR A 64 4.80 -0.28 -13.24
CA THR A 64 3.34 -0.35 -13.08
C THR A 64 2.91 0.69 -12.05
N PRO A 65 2.19 1.77 -12.45
CA PRO A 65 1.66 2.73 -11.50
C PRO A 65 0.48 2.12 -10.77
N VAL A 66 0.50 2.19 -9.44
CA VAL A 66 -0.61 1.74 -8.61
C VAL A 66 -1.15 2.93 -7.87
N SER A 67 -2.46 3.14 -8.03
CA SER A 67 -3.19 4.18 -7.30
C SER A 67 -4.26 3.52 -6.47
N PHE A 68 -4.26 3.82 -5.18
CA PHE A 68 -5.28 3.37 -4.26
C PHE A 68 -5.98 4.58 -3.64
N ASP A 69 -7.30 4.57 -3.73
CA ASP A 69 -8.15 5.54 -3.07
C ASP A 69 -8.47 5.04 -1.66
N TRP A 70 -7.51 5.30 -0.77
CA TRP A 70 -7.71 5.11 0.65
C TRP A 70 -8.74 6.10 1.16
N LYS A 71 -9.91 5.58 1.57
CA LYS A 71 -10.96 6.32 2.27
C LYS A 71 -10.97 5.85 3.72
N GLN A 72 -10.34 6.63 4.61
CA GLN A 72 -10.51 6.45 6.04
C GLN A 72 -11.72 7.25 6.51
N GLU A 73 -12.62 6.65 7.30
CA GLU A 73 -13.77 7.37 7.88
C GLU A 73 -13.37 8.32 9.02
N SER A 74 -12.24 8.04 9.68
CA SER A 74 -11.70 8.88 10.74
C SER A 74 -10.82 10.01 10.22
N ARG A 75 -10.64 11.06 11.04
CA ARG A 75 -9.74 12.18 10.72
C ARG A 75 -8.33 11.66 10.48
N TYR A 76 -7.75 12.00 9.34
CA TYR A 76 -6.36 11.70 9.08
C TYR A 76 -5.43 12.47 10.02
N ALA A 77 -4.42 11.77 10.57
CA ALA A 77 -3.35 12.40 11.33
C ALA A 77 -2.39 13.12 10.38
N THR A 78 -1.81 14.23 10.84
CA THR A 78 -0.75 14.91 10.09
C THR A 78 0.58 14.24 10.36
N GLY A 79 1.35 13.97 9.32
CA GLY A 79 2.69 13.39 9.44
C GLY A 79 3.07 12.53 8.26
N GLN A 80 4.13 11.75 8.42
CA GLN A 80 4.63 10.84 7.40
C GLN A 80 3.99 9.47 7.53
N TYR A 81 3.25 9.05 6.52
CA TYR A 81 2.73 7.69 6.40
C TYR A 81 3.72 6.84 5.63
N LYS A 82 4.03 5.64 6.14
CA LYS A 82 4.78 4.63 5.39
C LYS A 82 3.80 3.68 4.72
N ILE A 83 4.01 3.38 3.45
CA ILE A 83 3.21 2.43 2.68
C ILE A 83 4.14 1.29 2.27
N GLU A 84 3.76 0.06 2.58
CA GLU A 84 4.44 -1.15 2.12
C GLU A 84 3.51 -1.96 1.24
N ILE A 85 4.07 -2.57 0.19
CA ILE A 85 3.33 -3.39 -0.76
C ILE A 85 3.91 -4.78 -0.76
N TYR A 86 3.02 -5.76 -0.59
CA TYR A 86 3.37 -7.16 -0.59
C TYR A 86 2.66 -7.91 -1.72
N HIS A 87 3.37 -8.85 -2.31
CA HIS A 87 2.82 -9.79 -3.28
C HIS A 87 3.33 -11.19 -2.95
N ASN A 88 2.41 -12.16 -2.84
CA ASN A 88 2.72 -13.54 -2.45
C ASN A 88 3.58 -13.66 -1.17
N GLY A 89 3.39 -12.74 -0.23
CA GLY A 89 4.08 -12.72 1.05
C GLY A 89 5.49 -12.09 1.03
N TYR A 90 5.95 -11.56 -0.11
CA TYR A 90 7.20 -10.81 -0.23
C TYR A 90 6.92 -9.30 -0.32
N LYS A 91 7.75 -8.48 0.34
CA LYS A 91 7.72 -7.03 0.16
C LYS A 91 8.29 -6.69 -1.22
N ILE A 92 7.46 -6.10 -2.08
CA ILE A 92 7.85 -5.72 -3.46
C ILE A 92 8.03 -4.21 -3.63
N GLY A 93 7.65 -3.42 -2.63
CA GLY A 93 7.77 -1.97 -2.69
C GLY A 93 7.50 -1.31 -1.34
N GLU A 94 8.07 -0.13 -1.19
CA GLU A 94 7.88 0.74 -0.04
C GLU A 94 7.85 2.19 -0.51
N GLY A 95 7.03 3.03 0.13
CA GLY A 95 6.96 4.44 -0.16
C GLY A 95 6.52 5.24 1.05
N TYR A 96 6.79 6.54 1.03
CA TYR A 96 6.40 7.45 2.10
C TYR A 96 5.49 8.55 1.54
N LYS A 97 4.39 8.82 2.23
CA LYS A 97 3.47 9.90 1.90
C LYS A 97 3.33 10.82 3.10
N THR A 98 3.76 12.06 2.94
CA THR A 98 3.50 13.08 3.98
C THR A 98 2.10 13.62 3.79
N LEU A 99 1.26 13.48 4.81
CA LEU A 99 -0.02 14.16 4.89
C LEU A 99 0.13 15.38 5.79
N LYS A 100 -0.07 16.56 5.20
CA LYS A 100 -0.14 17.82 5.95
C LYS A 100 -1.60 18.13 6.23
N LYS A 101 -1.88 18.84 7.33
CA LYS A 101 -3.21 19.41 7.58
C LYS A 101 -3.57 20.17 6.31
N GLY A 102 -4.73 19.87 5.71
CA GLY A 102 -5.22 20.68 4.60
C GLY A 102 -5.27 22.12 5.08
N GLY A 103 -4.31 22.92 4.65
CA GLY A 103 -4.47 24.36 4.69
C GLY A 103 -5.66 24.65 3.80
N LEU A 104 -6.70 25.25 4.37
CA LEU A 104 -7.64 26.01 3.57
C LEU A 104 -6.81 26.99 2.74
N PHE A 105 -6.66 26.73 1.45
CA PHE A 105 -6.31 27.75 0.47
C PHE A 105 -7.63 27.97 -0.29
N SER A 106 -8.38 29.01 0.09
CA SER A 106 -8.29 30.41 -0.39
C SER A 106 -8.75 30.54 -1.84
#